data_AF-J9Z8T0-F1
#
_entry.id   AF-J9Z8T0-F1
#
_cell.length_a   1.000
_cell.length_b   1.000
_cell.length_c   1.000
_cell.angle_alpha   90.00
_cell.angle_beta   90.00
_cell.angle_gamma   90.00
#
_symmetry.space_group_name_H-M   'P 1'
#
loop_
_entity.id
_entity.type
_entity.pdbx_description
1 polymer ?
#
loop_
_entity_poly.entity_id
_entity_poly.type
_entity_poly.pdbx_seq_one_letter_code
_entity_poly.pdbx_strand_id
1 'polypeptide(L)'
;MALTSNPNDPDLGHGIDEHPIEQHKKYLVLSDEERHKGFVRPYRDTYRHVGIKGPTYPLSDLTEEQKKMVEGTDWTKYEKYPDGSSALGRYWSQKELDQVGKGCNTVTTMGIALAETYAREPGFYGATYCVGCKMHRPVGEDGEFVWEGTDIRVGT
;
A
#
# COMPACT_ATOMS: atom_id res chain seq x y z
N MET A 1 1.97 -21.75 0.66
CA MET A 1 1.41 -20.69 -0.19
C MET A 1 1.38 -21.21 -1.62
N ALA A 2 0.21 -21.21 -2.26
CA ALA A 2 0.05 -21.55 -3.67
C ALA A 2 -0.01 -20.28 -4.54
N LEU A 3 0.18 -20.41 -5.85
CA LEU A 3 0.14 -19.31 -6.81
C LEU A 3 -0.85 -19.62 -7.92
N THR A 4 -1.41 -18.59 -8.54
CA THR A 4 -2.28 -18.69 -9.72
C THR A 4 -2.15 -17.46 -10.60
N SER A 5 -2.39 -17.62 -11.89
CA SER A 5 -2.58 -16.50 -12.83
C SER A 5 -4.04 -16.31 -13.23
N ASN A 6 -4.96 -17.07 -12.63
CA ASN A 6 -6.40 -16.89 -12.82
C ASN A 6 -6.94 -15.89 -11.79
N PRO A 7 -7.35 -14.67 -12.20
CA PRO A 7 -7.88 -13.66 -11.27
C PRO A 7 -9.22 -14.06 -10.64
N ASN A 8 -9.92 -15.05 -11.19
CA ASN A 8 -11.19 -15.57 -10.67
C ASN A 8 -11.03 -16.86 -9.86
N ASP A 9 -9.82 -17.20 -9.42
CA ASP A 9 -9.58 -18.40 -8.61
C ASP A 9 -10.25 -18.24 -7.22
N PRO A 10 -11.13 -19.18 -6.81
CA PRO A 10 -11.94 -19.04 -5.60
C PRO A 10 -11.13 -19.12 -4.29
N ASP A 11 -9.85 -19.52 -4.32
CA ASP A 11 -8.98 -19.56 -3.15
C ASP A 11 -8.19 -18.25 -2.94
N LEU A 12 -8.38 -17.24 -3.78
CA LEU A 12 -7.76 -15.93 -3.62
C LEU A 12 -8.37 -15.18 -2.43
N GLY A 13 -7.51 -14.57 -1.62
CA GLY A 13 -7.92 -13.52 -0.69
C GLY A 13 -7.80 -12.13 -1.31
N HIS A 14 -8.58 -11.19 -0.79
CA HIS A 14 -8.65 -9.83 -1.34
C HIS A 14 -8.69 -8.78 -0.23
N GLY A 15 -8.10 -7.62 -0.51
CA GLY A 15 -8.24 -6.42 0.31
C GLY A 15 -7.20 -6.28 1.40
N ILE A 16 -7.55 -5.42 2.36
CA ILE A 16 -6.74 -5.10 3.54
C ILE A 16 -7.39 -5.74 4.77
N ASP A 17 -6.56 -6.18 5.71
CA ASP A 17 -7.05 -6.85 6.91
C ASP A 17 -7.41 -5.83 8.01
N GLU A 18 -8.50 -6.09 8.74
CA GLU A 18 -8.86 -5.34 9.95
C GLU A 18 -8.23 -5.92 11.22
N HIS A 19 -7.96 -7.23 11.21
CA HIS A 19 -7.37 -7.97 12.32
C HIS A 19 -6.34 -8.99 11.80
N PRO A 20 -5.40 -9.45 12.64
CA PRO A 20 -4.41 -10.45 12.24
C PRO A 20 -5.05 -11.74 11.69
N ILE A 21 -4.60 -12.17 10.51
CA ILE A 21 -4.97 -13.42 9.86
C ILE A 21 -3.73 -14.13 9.34
N GLU A 22 -3.85 -15.44 9.10
CA GLU A 22 -2.80 -16.16 8.39
C GLU A 22 -2.76 -15.76 6.91
N GLN A 23 -1.61 -15.99 6.26
CA GLN A 23 -1.45 -15.74 4.83
C GLN A 23 -2.55 -16.41 4.00
N HIS A 24 -2.94 -15.78 2.90
CA HIS A 24 -3.89 -16.36 1.98
C HIS A 24 -3.37 -17.71 1.45
N LYS A 25 -4.30 -18.64 1.22
CA LYS A 25 -3.96 -19.97 0.70
C LYS A 25 -3.26 -19.87 -0.66
N LYS A 26 -3.70 -18.90 -1.46
CA LYS A 26 -3.26 -18.67 -2.83
C LYS A 26 -3.10 -17.17 -3.11
N TYR A 27 -2.11 -16.83 -3.91
CA TYR A 27 -1.87 -15.46 -4.38
C TYR A 27 -1.88 -15.40 -5.90
N LEU A 28 -2.46 -14.31 -6.41
CA LEU A 28 -2.44 -14.01 -7.83
C LEU A 28 -1.04 -13.53 -8.22
N VAL A 29 -0.52 -14.01 -9.34
CA VAL A 29 0.71 -13.55 -9.98
C VAL A 29 0.45 -13.35 -11.46
N LEU A 30 1.29 -12.55 -12.11
CA LEU A 30 1.36 -12.55 -13.56
C LEU A 30 1.68 -13.97 -14.07
N SER A 31 1.23 -14.32 -15.27
CA SER A 31 1.63 -15.59 -15.88
C SER A 31 3.15 -15.65 -16.08
N ASP A 32 3.70 -16.85 -16.18
CA ASP A 32 5.14 -17.00 -16.44
C ASP A 32 5.54 -16.26 -17.72
N GLU A 33 4.73 -16.34 -18.79
CA GLU A 33 4.98 -15.60 -20.03
C GLU A 33 5.09 -14.08 -19.80
N GLU A 34 4.18 -13.48 -19.02
CA GLU A 34 4.22 -12.04 -18.72
C GLU A 34 5.45 -11.66 -17.89
N ARG A 35 5.84 -12.46 -16.90
CA ARG A 35 7.02 -12.18 -16.06
C ARG A 35 8.33 -12.26 -16.86
N HIS A 36 8.37 -13.06 -17.93
CA HIS A 36 9.53 -13.17 -18.82
C HIS A 36 9.66 -12.03 -19.85
N LYS A 37 8.68 -11.11 -19.96
CA LYS A 37 8.79 -9.92 -20.84
C LYS A 37 9.76 -8.85 -20.32
N GLY A 38 10.47 -9.12 -19.22
CA GLY A 38 11.47 -8.25 -18.63
C GLY A 38 10.90 -7.29 -17.58
N PHE A 39 11.75 -6.88 -16.63
CA PHE A 39 11.33 -6.04 -15.50
C PHE A 39 11.38 -4.55 -15.81
N VAL A 40 10.40 -3.79 -15.31
CA VAL A 40 10.32 -2.31 -15.41
C VAL A 40 10.80 -1.62 -14.13
N ARG A 41 10.99 -2.39 -13.06
CA ARG A 41 11.64 -2.00 -11.80
C ARG A 41 12.70 -3.04 -11.41
N PRO A 42 13.71 -2.68 -10.59
CA PRO A 42 14.65 -3.66 -10.07
C PRO A 42 13.92 -4.74 -9.26
N TYR A 43 14.35 -5.99 -9.43
CA TYR A 43 13.89 -7.11 -8.60
C TYR A 43 14.19 -6.83 -7.13
N ARG A 44 13.18 -6.97 -6.28
CA ARG A 44 13.27 -6.90 -4.82
C ARG A 44 12.23 -7.85 -4.24
N ASP A 45 12.65 -8.60 -3.23
CA ASP A 45 11.81 -9.61 -2.56
C ASP A 45 11.65 -9.33 -1.06
N THR A 46 12.25 -8.26 -0.55
CA THR A 46 12.20 -7.88 0.85
C THR A 46 11.66 -6.46 1.03
N TYR A 47 10.72 -6.30 1.96
CA TYR A 47 10.12 -5.01 2.28
C TYR A 47 9.85 -4.89 3.78
N ARG A 48 9.79 -3.66 4.26
CA ARG A 48 9.61 -3.30 5.67
C ARG A 48 8.31 -2.57 5.89
N HIS A 49 7.59 -2.95 6.93
CA HIS A 49 6.35 -2.27 7.34
C HIS A 49 6.67 -1.01 8.13
N VAL A 50 6.56 0.15 7.49
CA VAL A 50 6.88 1.46 8.10
C VAL A 50 5.63 2.26 8.46
N GLY A 51 4.44 1.78 8.09
CA GLY A 51 3.18 2.47 8.31
C GLY A 51 2.93 3.54 7.25
N ILE A 52 1.82 4.25 7.39
CA ILE A 52 1.40 5.25 6.40
C ILE A 52 2.47 6.35 6.29
N LYS A 53 2.69 6.84 5.07
CA LYS A 53 3.68 7.90 4.77
C LYS A 53 3.38 9.21 5.49
N GLY A 54 2.09 9.50 5.67
CA GLY A 54 1.64 10.79 6.18
C GLY A 54 1.64 11.90 5.12
N PRO A 55 1.21 13.11 5.50
CA PRO A 55 1.14 14.25 4.59
C PRO A 55 2.53 14.65 4.11
N THR A 56 2.61 15.00 2.83
CA THR A 56 3.81 15.52 2.17
C THR A 56 3.85 17.06 2.22
N TYR A 57 2.69 17.71 2.29
CA TYR A 57 2.51 19.16 2.33
C TYR A 57 1.94 19.61 3.69
N PRO A 58 2.07 20.91 4.02
CA PRO A 58 1.54 21.45 5.28
C PRO A 58 0.04 21.20 5.44
N LEU A 59 -0.34 20.76 6.64
CA LEU A 59 -1.74 20.63 7.03
C LEU A 59 -2.30 21.97 7.50
N SER A 60 -3.53 22.27 7.11
CA SER A 60 -4.34 23.33 7.69
C SER A 60 -5.56 22.78 8.42
N ASP A 61 -6.11 23.58 9.34
CA ASP A 61 -7.47 23.35 9.83
C ASP A 61 -8.48 23.52 8.68
N LEU A 62 -9.62 22.85 8.81
CA LEU A 62 -10.70 22.94 7.84
C LEU A 62 -11.37 24.31 7.91
N THR A 63 -11.66 24.91 6.76
CA THR A 63 -12.52 26.09 6.68
C THR A 63 -13.97 25.73 7.04
N GLU A 64 -14.80 26.73 7.34
CA GLU A 64 -16.22 26.50 7.63
C GLU A 64 -16.99 25.87 6.45
N GLU A 65 -16.56 26.14 5.22
CA GLU A 65 -17.12 25.50 4.02
C GLU A 65 -16.71 24.03 3.93
N GLN A 66 -15.42 23.73 4.13
CA GLN A 66 -14.91 22.36 4.12
C GLN A 66 -15.56 21.52 5.23
N LYS A 67 -15.71 22.07 6.44
CA LYS A 67 -16.40 21.39 7.55
C LYS A 67 -17.82 20.97 7.19
N LYS A 68 -18.57 21.82 6.46
CA LYS A 68 -19.91 21.48 5.96
C LYS A 68 -19.85 20.38 4.90
N MET A 69 -18.85 20.39 4.02
CA MET A 69 -18.69 19.36 2.99
C MET A 69 -18.34 18.00 3.55
N VAL A 70 -17.60 17.96 4.66
CA VAL A 70 -17.14 16.72 5.30
C VAL A 70 -17.95 16.34 6.53
N GLU A 71 -19.12 16.95 6.70
CA GLU A 71 -20.02 16.68 7.83
C GLU A 71 -20.37 15.19 7.89
N GLY A 72 -20.23 14.59 9.08
CA GLY A 72 -20.43 13.16 9.29
C GLY A 72 -19.20 12.28 9.08
N THR A 73 -18.05 12.86 8.70
CA THR A 73 -16.75 12.16 8.65
C THR A 73 -15.90 12.45 9.89
N ASP A 74 -14.78 11.75 10.04
CA ASP A 74 -13.76 11.99 11.06
C ASP A 74 -12.62 12.90 10.57
N TRP A 75 -12.74 13.52 9.39
CA TRP A 75 -11.71 14.38 8.83
C TRP A 75 -11.57 15.70 9.57
N THR A 76 -10.34 16.03 9.96
CA THR A 76 -10.03 17.18 10.83
C THR A 76 -9.02 18.14 10.23
N LYS A 77 -8.21 17.69 9.27
CA LYS A 77 -7.15 18.48 8.64
C LYS A 77 -7.24 18.37 7.12
N TYR A 78 -6.80 19.41 6.44
CA TYR A 78 -6.68 19.44 4.99
C TYR A 78 -5.24 19.66 4.58
N GLU A 79 -4.75 18.82 3.69
CA GLU A 79 -3.45 18.95 3.04
C GLU A 79 -3.66 19.56 1.66
N LYS A 80 -3.31 20.83 1.48
CA LYS A 80 -3.40 21.48 0.17
C LYS A 80 -2.24 21.03 -0.71
N TYR A 81 -2.54 20.54 -1.91
CA TYR A 81 -1.50 20.23 -2.90
C TYR A 81 -1.08 21.48 -3.68
N PRO A 82 0.15 21.49 -4.25
CA PRO A 82 0.61 22.59 -5.09
C PRO A 82 -0.32 22.85 -6.27
N ASP A 83 -0.44 24.12 -6.66
CA ASP A 83 -1.26 24.50 -7.81
C ASP A 83 -0.76 23.80 -9.09
N GLY A 84 -1.68 23.26 -9.89
CA GLY A 84 -1.35 22.43 -11.07
C GLY A 84 -1.23 20.94 -10.79
N SER A 85 -1.39 20.50 -9.54
CA SER A 85 -1.56 19.08 -9.19
C SER A 85 -2.85 18.51 -9.79
N SER A 86 -2.89 17.20 -10.03
CA SER A 86 -4.07 16.49 -10.53
C SER A 86 -5.27 16.52 -9.57
N ALA A 87 -5.02 16.78 -8.29
CA ALA A 87 -6.01 16.96 -7.24
C ALA A 87 -5.72 18.22 -6.43
N LEU A 88 -6.76 18.79 -5.81
CA LEU A 88 -6.65 20.02 -5.00
C LEU A 88 -5.97 19.78 -3.64
N GLY A 89 -6.02 18.56 -3.14
CA GLY A 89 -5.53 18.19 -1.81
C GLY A 89 -6.19 16.93 -1.26
N ARG A 90 -5.89 16.64 0.01
CA ARG A 90 -6.38 15.46 0.73
C ARG A 90 -6.88 15.83 2.12
N TYR A 91 -7.98 15.22 2.54
CA TYR A 91 -8.45 15.30 3.93
C TYR A 91 -7.80 14.22 4.78
N TRP A 92 -7.53 14.55 6.04
CA TRP A 92 -6.89 13.68 7.01
C TRP A 92 -7.71 13.65 8.30
N SER A 93 -7.96 12.45 8.83
CA SER A 93 -8.46 12.31 10.21
C SER A 93 -7.30 12.30 11.21
N GLN A 94 -7.58 12.70 12.45
CA GLN A 94 -6.58 12.60 13.51
C GLN A 94 -6.11 11.15 13.72
N LYS A 95 -7.02 10.18 13.52
CA LYS A 95 -6.69 8.75 13.60
C LYS A 95 -5.66 8.34 12.56
N GLU A 96 -5.78 8.81 11.31
CA GLU A 96 -4.77 8.57 10.29
C GLU A 96 -3.43 9.23 10.68
N LEU A 97 -3.45 10.50 11.04
CA LEU A 97 -2.24 11.24 11.45
C LEU A 97 -1.51 10.56 12.61
N ASP A 98 -2.26 10.01 13.56
CA ASP A 98 -1.72 9.27 14.69
C ASP A 98 -1.07 7.95 14.27
N GLN A 99 -1.31 7.42 13.07
CA GLN A 99 -0.67 6.19 12.57
C GLN A 99 0.52 6.45 11.63
N VAL A 100 0.83 7.70 11.34
CA VAL A 100 1.98 8.07 10.48
C VAL A 100 3.27 7.49 11.05
N GLY A 101 3.98 6.73 10.22
CA GLY A 101 5.24 6.10 10.61
C GLY A 101 5.14 5.00 11.67
N LYS A 102 3.93 4.55 12.05
CA LYS A 102 3.72 3.56 13.13
C LYS A 102 3.65 2.10 12.64
N GLY A 103 4.39 1.77 11.58
CA GLY A 103 4.55 0.37 11.16
C GLY A 103 5.36 -0.45 12.18
N CYS A 104 5.22 -1.79 12.15
CA CYS A 104 5.93 -2.66 13.10
C CYS A 104 7.43 -2.83 12.80
N ASN A 105 7.93 -2.24 11.71
CA ASN A 105 9.31 -2.34 11.22
C ASN A 105 9.80 -3.76 10.93
N THR A 106 8.90 -4.76 10.91
CA THR A 106 9.25 -6.11 10.52
C THR A 106 9.54 -6.16 9.02
N VAL A 107 10.63 -6.83 8.66
CA VAL A 107 11.00 -7.14 7.28
C VAL A 107 10.31 -8.44 6.87
N THR A 108 9.62 -8.41 5.74
CA THR A 108 9.01 -9.58 5.12
C THR A 108 9.74 -9.92 3.83
N THR A 109 10.12 -11.19 3.66
CA THR A 109 10.59 -11.74 2.39
C THR A 109 9.44 -12.42 1.67
N MET A 110 9.11 -11.99 0.45
CA MET A 110 8.09 -12.62 -0.39
C MET A 110 8.68 -13.71 -1.30
N GLY A 111 7.80 -14.54 -1.88
CA GLY A 111 8.20 -15.53 -2.87
C GLY A 111 8.59 -14.92 -4.22
N ILE A 112 9.48 -15.60 -4.95
CA ILE A 112 10.10 -15.14 -6.21
C ILE A 112 9.04 -14.66 -7.22
N ALA A 113 8.00 -15.44 -7.52
CA ALA A 113 7.00 -15.06 -8.52
C ALA A 113 6.19 -13.79 -8.15
N LEU A 114 6.01 -13.51 -6.85
CA LEU A 114 5.39 -12.26 -6.38
C LEU A 114 6.35 -11.09 -6.60
N ALA A 115 7.63 -11.27 -6.27
CA ALA A 115 8.67 -10.26 -6.48
C ALA A 115 8.87 -9.93 -7.97
N GLU A 116 8.87 -10.96 -8.83
CA GLU A 116 8.89 -10.80 -10.29
C GLU A 116 7.65 -10.08 -10.80
N THR A 117 6.48 -10.36 -10.22
CA THR A 117 5.23 -9.66 -10.57
C THR A 117 5.35 -8.17 -10.25
N TYR A 118 5.83 -7.78 -9.07
CA TYR A 118 6.10 -6.37 -8.76
C TYR A 118 7.16 -5.75 -9.68
N ALA A 119 8.23 -6.48 -9.99
CA ALA A 119 9.29 -5.98 -10.85
C ALA A 119 8.80 -5.75 -12.30
N ARG A 120 7.83 -6.55 -12.76
CA ARG A 120 7.20 -6.43 -14.09
C ARG A 120 6.06 -5.40 -14.11
N GLU A 121 5.22 -5.39 -13.10
CA GLU A 121 4.02 -4.55 -12.99
C GLU A 121 3.86 -4.05 -11.54
N PRO A 122 4.48 -2.89 -11.19
CA PRO A 122 4.53 -2.43 -9.81
C PRO A 122 3.14 -2.20 -9.18
N GLY A 123 2.17 -1.73 -9.97
CA GLY A 123 0.80 -1.49 -9.51
C GLY A 123 -0.11 -2.72 -9.48
N PHE A 124 0.42 -3.94 -9.68
CA PHE A 124 -0.40 -5.16 -9.79
C PHE A 124 -1.16 -5.50 -8.49
N TYR A 125 -0.59 -5.15 -7.33
CA TYR A 125 -1.17 -5.42 -6.02
C TYR A 125 -1.61 -4.12 -5.34
N GLY A 126 -2.75 -4.18 -4.64
CA GLY A 126 -3.20 -3.09 -3.76
C GLY A 126 -2.77 -3.25 -2.29
N ALA A 127 -2.34 -4.46 -1.89
CA ALA A 127 -1.86 -4.75 -0.54
C ALA A 127 -0.79 -5.85 -0.54
N THR A 128 0.00 -5.91 0.53
CA THR A 128 0.95 -7.01 0.78
C THR A 128 0.99 -7.39 2.26
N TYR A 129 1.50 -8.60 2.54
CA TYR A 129 1.40 -9.21 3.87
C TYR A 129 2.59 -8.86 4.76
N CYS A 130 2.33 -8.34 5.95
CA CYS A 130 3.35 -8.17 6.98
C CYS A 130 3.44 -9.43 7.85
N VAL A 131 4.60 -10.13 7.87
CA VAL A 131 4.77 -11.31 8.73
C VAL A 131 4.80 -11.02 10.22
N GLY A 132 5.13 -9.77 10.60
CA GLY A 132 5.14 -9.32 12.00
C GLY A 132 3.73 -9.05 12.52
N CYS A 133 2.95 -8.24 11.79
CA CYS A 133 1.57 -7.94 12.16
C CYS A 133 0.59 -9.08 11.84
N LYS A 134 0.97 -9.98 10.92
CA LYS A 134 0.09 -10.97 10.30
C LYS A 134 -1.11 -10.34 9.59
N MET A 135 -0.86 -9.33 8.74
CA MET A 135 -1.92 -8.56 8.09
C MET A 135 -1.49 -8.10 6.71
N HIS A 136 -2.42 -8.11 5.76
CA HIS A 136 -2.32 -7.42 4.48
C HIS A 136 -2.61 -5.94 4.69
N ARG A 137 -1.64 -5.10 4.35
CA ARG A 137 -1.73 -3.64 4.45
C ARG A 137 -1.51 -2.99 3.08
N PRO A 138 -2.02 -1.77 2.87
CA PRO A 138 -1.91 -1.08 1.59
C PRO A 138 -0.47 -0.98 1.06
N VAL A 139 -0.30 -1.09 -0.26
CA VAL A 139 0.91 -0.71 -1.00
C VAL A 139 0.60 0.44 -1.97
N GLY A 140 1.58 0.94 -2.70
CA GLY A 140 1.48 2.13 -3.57
C GLY A 140 2.11 3.37 -2.92
N GLU A 141 1.95 4.53 -3.55
CA GLU A 141 2.58 5.80 -3.10
C GLU A 141 2.22 6.18 -1.66
N ASP A 142 0.99 5.89 -1.26
CA ASP A 142 0.46 6.12 0.09
C ASP A 142 0.44 4.85 0.96
N GLY A 143 1.01 3.75 0.45
CA GLY A 143 1.04 2.45 1.11
C GLY A 143 1.92 2.42 2.36
N GLU A 144 1.85 1.33 3.11
CA GLU A 144 2.49 1.21 4.43
C GLU A 144 3.90 0.62 4.40
N PHE A 145 4.40 0.21 3.23
CA PHE A 145 5.64 -0.53 3.10
C PHE A 145 6.66 0.18 2.21
N VAL A 146 7.94 0.02 2.56
CA VAL A 146 9.07 0.39 1.71
C VAL A 146 9.91 -0.84 1.39
N TRP A 147 10.53 -0.86 0.21
CA TRP A 147 11.50 -1.90 -0.10
C TRP A 147 12.69 -1.83 0.85
N GLU A 148 13.14 -2.98 1.35
CA GLU A 148 14.20 -3.04 2.37
C GLU A 148 15.49 -2.38 1.88
N GLY A 149 16.17 -1.65 2.78
CA GLY A 149 17.34 -0.81 2.43
C GLY A 149 17.04 0.46 1.61
N THR A 150 15.77 0.84 1.42
CA THR A 150 15.38 2.07 0.70
C THR A 150 14.23 2.80 1.39
N ASP A 151 13.90 3.99 0.90
CA ASP A 151 12.67 4.73 1.23
C ASP A 151 11.61 4.66 0.10
N ILE A 152 11.82 3.79 -0.89
CA ILE A 152 10.93 3.61 -2.04
C ILE A 152 9.73 2.77 -1.60
N ARG A 153 8.52 3.27 -1.84
CA ARG A 153 7.29 2.55 -1.49
C ARG A 153 7.14 1.27 -2.33
N VAL A 154 6.63 0.21 -1.69
CA VAL A 154 6.27 -1.01 -2.43
C VAL A 154 5.12 -0.67 -3.37
N GLY A 155 5.19 -1.13 -4.62
CA GLY A 155 4.13 -0.92 -5.62
C GLY A 155 4.16 0.42 -6.36
N THR A 156 5.34 1.04 -6.51
CA THR A 156 5.56 2.30 -7.27
C THR A 156 6.67 2.19 -8.33
#